data_AF-A0A4R4VCJ2-F1
#
_entry.id   AF-A0A4R4VCJ2-F1
#
_cell.length_a   1.000
_cell.length_b   1.000
_cell.length_c   1.000
_cell.angle_alpha   90.00
_cell.angle_beta   90.00
_cell.angle_gamma   90.00
#
_symmetry.space_group_name_H-M   'P 1'
#
loop_
_entity.id
_entity.type
_entity.pdbx_description
1 polymer ?
#
loop_
_entity_poly.entity_id
_entity_poly.type
_entity_poly.pdbx_seq_one_letter_code
_entity_poly.pdbx_strand_id
1 'polypeptide(L)'
;MGFTPAEYDVADVMLWLRGNHGREVSYADIAAGVRIPDGSRLRQAVRVVRDIAARRGDRLQRFAPSADPARRDAAGRRVFVTRYMLSGHGDEFSARDAMSAARAAMTATKDMHRATTYEAANPHSIARTEFAAMAQAADECITKVAGLDTVGPQVVRQENTSLLTQMIAEMEARLTEPAAG
;
A
#
# COMPACT_ATOMS: atom_id res chain seq x y z
N MET A 1 -21.96 27.13 -7.48
CA MET A 1 -22.17 26.05 -8.47
C MET A 1 -22.44 24.77 -7.67
N GLY A 2 -23.51 24.03 -7.98
CA GLY A 2 -23.80 22.76 -7.32
C GLY A 2 -22.96 21.63 -7.89
N PHE A 3 -22.73 20.57 -7.11
CA PHE A 3 -22.04 19.38 -7.57
C PHE A 3 -22.82 18.70 -8.71
N THR A 4 -22.07 18.18 -9.69
CA THR A 4 -22.60 17.29 -10.73
C THR A 4 -22.92 15.91 -10.16
N PRO A 5 -23.82 15.13 -10.80
CA PRO A 5 -24.12 13.76 -10.37
C PRO A 5 -22.87 12.87 -10.23
N ALA A 6 -21.88 13.04 -11.12
CA ALA A 6 -20.64 12.28 -11.06
C ALA A 6 -19.77 12.66 -9.84
N GLU A 7 -19.78 13.93 -9.44
CA GLU A 7 -19.06 14.37 -8.24
C GLU A 7 -19.75 13.87 -6.96
N TYR A 8 -21.08 13.81 -6.93
CA TYR A 8 -21.82 13.16 -5.84
C TYR A 8 -21.45 11.68 -5.72
N ASP A 9 -21.40 10.95 -6.83
CA ASP A 9 -21.00 9.53 -6.81
C ASP A 9 -19.60 9.33 -6.21
N VAL A 10 -18.65 10.18 -6.61
CA VAL A 10 -17.27 10.15 -6.09
C VAL A 10 -17.26 10.46 -4.60
N ALA A 11 -18.03 11.45 -4.15
CA ALA A 11 -18.13 11.81 -2.74
C ALA A 11 -18.74 10.67 -1.91
N ASP A 12 -19.83 10.07 -2.37
CA ASP A 12 -20.52 8.97 -1.70
C ASP A 12 -19.63 7.74 -1.59
N VAL A 13 -18.95 7.36 -2.67
CA VAL A 13 -17.97 6.26 -2.67
C VAL A 13 -16.81 6.55 -1.72
N MET A 14 -16.27 7.77 -1.71
CA MET A 14 -15.18 8.14 -0.80
C MET A 14 -15.62 8.07 0.67
N LEU A 15 -16.78 8.64 1.01
CA LEU A 15 -17.31 8.63 2.38
C LEU A 15 -17.57 7.20 2.87
N TRP A 16 -18.18 6.38 2.02
CA TRP A 16 -18.49 4.99 2.37
C TRP A 16 -17.22 4.14 2.55
N LEU A 17 -16.23 4.29 1.67
CA LEU A 17 -14.94 3.58 1.79
C LEU A 17 -14.17 4.00 3.05
N ARG A 18 -14.22 5.29 3.43
CA ARG A 18 -13.62 5.75 4.69
C ARG A 18 -14.29 5.11 5.91
N GLY A 19 -15.62 4.99 5.91
CA GLY A 19 -16.37 4.30 6.98
C GLY A 19 -16.11 2.79 7.04
N ASN A 20 -15.63 2.19 5.95
CA ASN A 20 -15.28 0.77 5.85
C ASN A 20 -13.76 0.54 5.74
N HIS A 21 -12.96 1.47 6.29
CA HIS A 21 -11.51 1.39 6.30
C HIS A 21 -11.01 0.02 6.81
N GLY A 22 -10.01 -0.55 6.12
CA GLY A 22 -9.38 -1.82 6.47
C GLY A 22 -10.18 -3.07 6.08
N ARG A 23 -11.48 -2.93 5.79
CA ARG A 23 -12.31 -4.06 5.38
C ARG A 23 -12.11 -4.37 3.89
N GLU A 24 -12.12 -5.65 3.56
CA GLU A 24 -12.21 -6.09 2.18
C GLU A 24 -13.61 -5.85 1.64
N VAL A 25 -13.73 -5.10 0.54
CA VAL A 25 -15.00 -4.76 -0.11
C VAL A 25 -14.92 -5.06 -1.61
N SER A 26 -15.95 -5.68 -2.16
CA SER A 26 -16.11 -5.90 -3.60
C SER A 26 -16.86 -4.73 -4.26
N TYR A 27 -16.93 -4.72 -5.58
CA TYR A 27 -17.79 -3.76 -6.30
C TYR A 27 -19.26 -3.89 -5.91
N ALA A 28 -19.75 -5.11 -5.66
CA ALA A 28 -21.12 -5.34 -5.21
C ALA A 28 -21.38 -4.75 -3.81
N ASP A 29 -20.41 -4.87 -2.89
CA ASP A 29 -20.52 -4.30 -1.54
C ASP A 29 -20.56 -2.76 -1.61
N ILE A 30 -19.68 -2.16 -2.43
CA ILE A 30 -19.67 -0.71 -2.63
C ILE A 30 -21.00 -0.28 -3.27
N ALA A 31 -21.44 -0.97 -4.33
CA ALA A 31 -22.69 -0.68 -5.03
C ALA A 31 -23.90 -0.66 -4.08
N ALA A 32 -24.02 -1.67 -3.23
CA ALA A 32 -25.05 -1.76 -2.21
C ALA A 32 -24.92 -0.62 -1.16
N GLY A 33 -23.69 -0.32 -0.76
CA GLY A 33 -23.37 0.71 0.23
C GLY A 33 -23.70 2.13 -0.20
N VAL A 34 -23.41 2.49 -1.45
CA VAL A 34 -23.64 3.84 -2.00
C VAL A 34 -24.90 3.97 -2.83
N ARG A 35 -25.67 2.86 -2.98
CA ARG A 35 -26.88 2.80 -3.81
C ARG A 35 -26.65 3.18 -5.28
N ILE A 36 -25.45 2.93 -5.78
CA ILE A 36 -25.09 3.07 -7.20
C ILE A 36 -24.97 1.65 -7.76
N PRO A 37 -25.70 1.28 -8.83
CA PRO A 37 -25.57 -0.05 -9.42
C PRO A 37 -24.13 -0.38 -9.83
N ASP A 38 -23.71 -1.64 -9.65
CA ASP A 38 -22.42 -2.10 -10.18
C ASP A 38 -22.43 -1.99 -11.71
N GLY A 39 -21.53 -1.16 -12.23
CA GLY A 39 -21.47 -0.83 -13.64
C GLY A 39 -20.40 0.20 -13.95
N SER A 40 -20.43 0.71 -15.17
CA SER A 40 -19.45 1.69 -15.66
C SER A 40 -19.38 2.94 -14.77
N ARG A 41 -20.52 3.44 -14.31
CA ARG A 41 -20.65 4.61 -13.42
C ARG A 41 -19.89 4.41 -12.11
N LEU A 42 -20.15 3.31 -11.40
CA LEU A 42 -19.47 2.99 -10.15
C LEU A 42 -17.95 2.81 -10.35
N ARG A 43 -17.56 2.09 -11.41
CA ARG A 43 -16.14 1.85 -11.72
C ARG A 43 -15.38 3.14 -12.01
N GLN A 44 -16.03 4.08 -12.71
CA GLN A 44 -15.48 5.40 -12.95
C GLN A 44 -15.31 6.19 -11.64
N ALA A 45 -16.32 6.19 -10.76
CA ALA A 45 -16.25 6.85 -9.47
C ALA A 45 -15.11 6.26 -8.60
N VAL A 46 -15.02 4.93 -8.50
CA VAL A 46 -13.96 4.24 -7.76
C VAL A 46 -12.56 4.56 -8.31
N ARG A 47 -12.41 4.68 -9.64
CA ARG A 47 -11.15 5.11 -10.26
C ARG A 47 -10.75 6.51 -9.81
N VAL A 48 -11.67 7.46 -9.84
CA VAL A 48 -11.42 8.85 -9.41
C VAL A 48 -11.12 8.91 -7.91
N VAL A 49 -11.87 8.17 -7.09
CA VAL A 49 -11.63 8.07 -5.63
C VAL A 49 -10.23 7.55 -5.33
N ARG A 50 -9.73 6.59 -6.09
CA ARG A 50 -8.37 6.10 -5.95
C ARG A 50 -7.32 7.19 -6.14
N ASP A 51 -7.49 8.03 -7.16
CA ASP A 51 -6.57 9.13 -7.44
C ASP A 51 -6.63 10.20 -6.34
N ILE A 52 -7.83 10.49 -5.83
CA ILE A 52 -8.04 11.42 -4.70
C ILE A 52 -7.41 10.87 -3.42
N ALA A 53 -7.61 9.60 -3.11
CA ALA A 53 -7.04 8.93 -1.95
C ALA A 53 -5.51 9.03 -1.95
N ALA A 54 -4.88 8.71 -3.09
CA ALA A 54 -3.44 8.81 -3.26
C ALA A 54 -2.91 10.24 -3.00
N ARG A 55 -3.59 11.27 -3.49
CA ARG A 55 -3.21 12.68 -3.25
C ARG A 55 -3.34 13.10 -1.79
N ARG A 56 -4.20 12.44 -1.01
CA ARG A 56 -4.42 12.70 0.42
C ARG A 56 -3.49 11.90 1.33
N GLY A 57 -2.68 10.99 0.78
CA GLY A 57 -1.85 10.06 1.56
C GLY A 57 -2.63 8.83 2.08
N ASP A 58 -3.89 8.66 1.64
CA ASP A 58 -4.66 7.44 1.84
C ASP A 58 -4.33 6.43 0.72
N ARG A 59 -4.73 5.17 0.88
CA ARG A 59 -4.48 4.12 -0.12
C ARG A 59 -5.74 3.32 -0.41
N LEU A 60 -6.19 3.33 -1.66
CA LEU A 60 -7.15 2.36 -2.16
C LEU A 60 -6.42 1.30 -2.98
N GLN A 61 -6.46 0.05 -2.53
CA GLN A 61 -5.77 -1.06 -3.19
C GLN A 61 -6.33 -1.36 -4.59
N ARG A 62 -5.54 -2.07 -5.41
CA ARG A 62 -6.07 -2.68 -6.64
C ARG A 62 -7.06 -3.77 -6.23
N PHE A 63 -8.10 -3.94 -7.04
CA PHE A 63 -8.95 -5.12 -6.89
C PHE A 63 -8.13 -6.37 -7.17
N ALA A 64 -8.17 -7.32 -6.24
CA ALA A 64 -7.48 -8.60 -6.32
C ALA A 64 -8.39 -9.70 -5.75
N PRO A 65 -8.17 -10.98 -6.09
CA PRO A 65 -8.91 -12.07 -5.48
C PRO A 65 -8.77 -12.04 -3.94
N SER A 66 -9.90 -12.18 -3.25
CA SER A 66 -9.96 -12.27 -1.78
C SER A 66 -8.99 -13.33 -1.24
N ALA A 67 -8.28 -12.99 -0.16
CA ALA A 67 -7.46 -13.93 0.58
C ALA A 67 -8.32 -14.84 1.49
N ASP A 68 -9.50 -14.37 1.87
CA ASP A 68 -10.46 -15.16 2.65
C ASP A 68 -11.05 -16.31 1.78
N PRO A 69 -10.79 -17.58 2.13
CA PRO A 69 -11.28 -18.73 1.37
C PRO A 69 -12.80 -18.90 1.44
N ALA A 70 -13.48 -18.32 2.43
CA ALA A 70 -14.92 -18.36 2.58
C ALA A 70 -15.64 -17.38 1.63
N ARG A 71 -14.93 -16.36 1.15
CA ARG A 71 -15.51 -15.32 0.29
C ARG A 71 -15.44 -15.71 -1.19
N ARG A 72 -16.46 -16.46 -1.63
CA ARG A 72 -16.59 -16.95 -3.00
C ARG A 72 -17.88 -16.47 -3.66
N ASP A 73 -17.84 -16.33 -4.99
CA ASP A 73 -19.03 -16.07 -5.79
C ASP A 73 -19.90 -17.33 -5.91
N ALA A 74 -21.08 -17.20 -6.53
CA ALA A 74 -22.00 -18.32 -6.73
C ALA A 74 -21.41 -19.47 -7.57
N ALA A 75 -20.35 -19.21 -8.34
CA ALA A 75 -19.61 -20.20 -9.11
C ALA A 75 -18.39 -20.77 -8.35
N GLY A 76 -18.25 -20.45 -7.06
CA GLY A 76 -17.15 -20.92 -6.22
C GLY A 76 -15.81 -20.24 -6.49
N ARG A 77 -15.75 -19.16 -7.28
CA ARG A 77 -14.52 -18.40 -7.56
C ARG A 77 -14.28 -17.37 -6.49
N ARG A 78 -13.02 -17.01 -6.24
CA ARG A 78 -12.68 -15.94 -5.29
C ARG A 78 -13.26 -14.61 -5.75
N VAL A 79 -13.96 -13.92 -4.85
CA VAL A 79 -14.49 -12.58 -5.12
C VAL A 79 -13.33 -11.59 -5.22
N PHE A 80 -13.37 -10.70 -6.21
CA PHE A 80 -12.39 -9.62 -6.31
C PHE A 80 -12.75 -8.49 -5.35
N VAL A 81 -11.80 -8.11 -4.51
CA VAL A 81 -11.99 -7.17 -3.40
C VAL A 81 -10.88 -6.12 -3.41
N THR A 82 -11.16 -4.99 -2.79
CA THR A 82 -10.18 -3.93 -2.48
C THR A 82 -10.29 -3.57 -0.99
N ARG A 83 -9.27 -2.87 -0.49
CA ARG A 83 -9.28 -2.24 0.84
C ARG A 83 -8.94 -0.77 0.70
N TYR A 84 -9.67 0.06 1.43
CA TYR A 84 -9.37 1.47 1.61
C TYR A 84 -8.61 1.66 2.93
N MET A 85 -7.45 2.29 2.87
CA MET A 85 -6.56 2.53 3.99
C MET A 85 -6.42 4.03 4.26
N LEU A 86 -6.82 4.46 5.46
CA LEU A 86 -6.55 5.81 5.95
C LEU A 86 -5.06 5.97 6.24
N SER A 87 -4.52 7.14 5.90
CA SER A 87 -3.17 7.51 6.30
C SER A 87 -2.98 7.40 7.81
N GLY A 88 -1.86 6.85 8.26
CA GLY A 88 -1.54 6.66 9.69
C GLY A 88 -2.17 5.42 10.35
N HIS A 89 -3.02 4.66 9.66
CA HIS A 89 -3.70 3.47 10.21
C HIS A 89 -3.22 2.16 9.56
N GLY A 90 -1.91 1.97 9.45
CA GLY A 90 -1.32 0.78 8.81
C GLY A 90 -1.62 -0.52 9.59
N ASP A 91 -2.16 -1.53 8.90
CA ASP A 91 -2.23 -2.91 9.39
C ASP A 91 -1.04 -3.75 8.85
N GLU A 92 -0.78 -4.91 9.47
CA GLU A 92 0.31 -5.82 9.09
C GLU A 92 0.22 -6.24 7.61
N PHE A 93 -1.00 -6.32 7.06
CA PHE A 93 -1.24 -6.61 5.66
C PHE A 93 -0.77 -5.48 4.75
N SER A 94 -1.03 -4.23 5.11
CA SER A 94 -0.57 -3.04 4.39
C SER A 94 0.94 -2.91 4.41
N ALA A 95 1.59 -3.26 5.53
CA ALA A 95 3.04 -3.34 5.61
C ALA A 95 3.61 -4.42 4.67
N ARG A 96 3.01 -5.62 4.64
CA ARG A 96 3.40 -6.70 3.71
C ARG A 96 3.19 -6.33 2.25
N ASP A 97 2.06 -5.72 1.91
CA ASP A 97 1.74 -5.26 0.55
C ASP A 97 2.66 -4.11 0.12
N ALA A 98 2.98 -3.17 1.01
CA ALA A 98 3.98 -2.14 0.77
C ALA A 98 5.38 -2.74 0.53
N MET A 99 5.80 -3.71 1.34
CA MET A 99 7.06 -4.43 1.14
C MET A 99 7.08 -5.25 -0.16
N SER A 100 5.95 -5.87 -0.54
CA SER A 100 5.83 -6.59 -1.81
C SER A 100 5.96 -5.64 -3.01
N ALA A 101 5.28 -4.50 -2.97
CA ALA A 101 5.37 -3.47 -4.00
C ALA A 101 6.79 -2.87 -4.09
N ALA A 102 7.43 -2.62 -2.95
CA ALA A 102 8.81 -2.15 -2.89
C ALA A 102 9.78 -3.16 -3.53
N ARG A 103 9.63 -4.45 -3.23
CA ARG A 103 10.44 -5.52 -3.85
C ARG A 103 10.23 -5.60 -5.36
N ALA A 104 8.99 -5.51 -5.83
CA ALA A 104 8.69 -5.52 -7.26
C ALA A 104 9.31 -4.31 -7.98
N ALA A 105 9.22 -3.11 -7.38
CA ALA A 105 9.88 -1.92 -7.90
C ALA A 105 11.41 -2.09 -7.96
N MET A 106 12.02 -2.65 -6.90
CA MET A 106 13.46 -2.91 -6.87
C MET A 106 13.91 -3.89 -7.95
N THR A 107 13.13 -4.93 -8.25
CA THR A 107 13.42 -5.82 -9.37
C THR A 107 13.38 -5.07 -10.69
N ALA A 108 12.35 -4.25 -10.93
CA ALA A 108 12.27 -3.44 -12.14
C ALA A 108 13.43 -2.44 -12.28
N THR A 109 13.88 -1.82 -11.18
CA THR A 109 15.06 -0.93 -11.18
C THR A 109 16.35 -1.68 -11.53
N LYS A 110 16.52 -2.92 -11.04
CA LYS A 110 17.66 -3.77 -11.42
C LYS A 110 17.65 -4.14 -12.90
N ASP A 111 16.50 -4.48 -13.44
CA ASP A 111 16.36 -4.77 -14.87
C ASP A 111 16.66 -3.54 -15.73
N MET A 112 16.17 -2.36 -15.31
CA MET A 112 16.50 -1.09 -15.94
C MET A 112 18.01 -0.80 -15.91
N HIS A 113 18.66 -0.96 -14.74
CA HIS A 113 20.11 -0.78 -14.62
C HIS A 113 20.86 -1.68 -15.61
N ARG A 114 20.48 -2.97 -15.69
CA ARG A 114 21.11 -3.92 -16.62
C ARG A 114 20.94 -3.51 -18.09
N ALA A 115 19.73 -3.14 -18.50
CA ALA A 115 19.43 -2.76 -19.88
C ALA A 115 20.16 -1.47 -20.28
N THR A 116 20.18 -0.48 -19.40
CA THR A 116 20.82 0.82 -19.65
C THR A 116 22.35 0.73 -19.62
N THR A 117 22.93 -0.07 -18.74
CA THR A 117 24.38 -0.38 -18.75
C THR A 117 24.80 -1.06 -20.05
N TYR A 118 23.99 -1.99 -20.57
CA TYR A 118 24.25 -2.64 -21.84
C TYR A 118 24.27 -1.64 -23.00
N GLU A 119 23.25 -0.78 -23.10
CA GLU A 119 23.18 0.25 -24.14
C GLU A 119 24.27 1.33 -23.99
N ALA A 120 24.64 1.69 -22.76
CA ALA A 120 25.73 2.62 -22.49
C ALA A 120 27.10 2.09 -22.94
N ALA A 121 27.29 0.77 -22.95
CA ALA A 121 28.51 0.12 -23.42
C ALA A 121 28.49 -0.15 -24.94
N ASN A 122 27.33 -0.07 -25.59
CA ASN A 122 27.16 -0.37 -27.00
C ASN A 122 27.67 0.80 -27.89
N PRO A 123 28.71 0.60 -28.73
CA PRO A 123 29.23 1.63 -29.62
C PRO A 123 28.23 2.12 -30.68
N HIS A 124 27.19 1.33 -30.95
CA HIS A 124 26.15 1.63 -31.93
C HIS A 124 24.87 2.21 -31.29
N SER A 125 24.87 2.45 -29.98
CA SER A 125 23.69 3.00 -29.31
C SER A 125 23.49 4.47 -29.66
N ILE A 126 22.25 4.84 -30.00
CA ILE A 126 21.87 6.18 -30.42
C ILE A 126 21.88 7.22 -29.28
N ALA A 127 21.86 6.76 -28.02
CA ALA A 127 21.71 7.60 -26.83
C ALA A 127 22.62 7.10 -25.68
N ARG A 128 23.88 6.79 -26.03
CA ARG A 128 24.84 6.14 -25.13
C ARG A 128 25.06 6.92 -23.83
N THR A 129 25.13 8.24 -23.90
CA THR A 129 25.36 9.12 -22.74
C THR A 129 24.13 9.15 -21.82
N GLU A 130 22.93 9.20 -22.39
CA GLU A 130 21.67 9.18 -21.67
C GLU A 130 21.48 7.84 -20.96
N PHE A 131 21.78 6.73 -21.63
CA PHE A 131 21.75 5.41 -21.01
C PHE A 131 22.78 5.26 -19.90
N ALA A 132 23.98 5.85 -20.04
CA ALA A 132 24.97 5.87 -18.97
C ALA A 132 24.47 6.63 -17.73
N ALA A 133 23.84 7.79 -17.93
CA ALA A 133 23.25 8.57 -16.84
C ALA A 133 22.08 7.82 -16.15
N MET A 134 21.23 7.15 -16.93
CA MET A 134 20.16 6.31 -16.39
C MET A 134 20.69 5.11 -15.61
N ALA A 135 21.74 4.45 -16.10
CA ALA A 135 22.38 3.33 -15.41
C ALA A 135 22.94 3.76 -14.06
N GLN A 136 23.62 4.92 -14.00
CA GLN A 136 24.12 5.51 -12.76
C GLN A 136 23.00 5.85 -11.78
N ALA A 137 21.93 6.50 -12.25
CA ALA A 137 20.78 6.83 -11.40
C ALA A 137 20.09 5.58 -10.83
N ALA A 138 20.00 4.51 -11.63
CA ALA A 138 19.46 3.22 -11.19
C ALA A 138 20.36 2.57 -10.12
N ASP A 139 21.68 2.61 -10.33
CA ASP A 139 22.67 2.08 -9.38
C ASP A 139 22.60 2.82 -8.03
N GLU A 140 22.61 4.15 -8.05
CA GLU A 140 22.48 4.97 -6.85
C GLU A 140 21.19 4.67 -6.07
N CYS A 141 20.08 4.44 -6.78
CA CYS A 141 18.81 4.03 -6.18
C CYS A 141 18.95 2.66 -5.51
N ILE A 142 19.55 1.68 -6.19
CA ILE A 142 19.79 0.34 -5.66
C ILE A 142 20.68 0.39 -4.41
N THR A 143 21.79 1.13 -4.44
CA THR A 143 22.70 1.27 -3.30
C THR A 143 22.02 1.91 -2.10
N LYS A 144 21.27 3.02 -2.31
CA LYS A 144 20.57 3.72 -1.22
C LYS A 144 19.52 2.82 -0.56
N VAL A 145 18.74 2.07 -1.35
CA VAL A 145 17.69 1.18 -0.80
C VAL A 145 18.29 -0.05 -0.12
N ALA A 146 19.37 -0.63 -0.66
CA ALA A 146 20.07 -1.74 0.00
C ALA A 146 20.62 -1.34 1.38
N GLY A 147 21.02 -0.07 1.56
CA GLY A 147 21.41 0.48 2.86
C GLY A 147 20.27 0.63 3.87
N LEU A 148 19.01 0.58 3.44
CA LEU A 148 17.82 0.61 4.31
C LEU A 148 17.40 -0.80 4.76
N ASP A 149 17.63 -1.83 3.94
CA ASP A 149 17.35 -3.24 4.27
C ASP A 149 18.17 -3.71 5.48
N THR A 150 19.38 -3.18 5.67
CA THR A 150 20.22 -3.40 6.87
C THR A 150 19.66 -2.73 8.13
N VAL A 151 18.80 -1.71 7.99
CA VAL A 151 18.19 -0.98 9.12
C VAL A 151 16.85 -1.61 9.53
N GLY A 152 16.09 -2.20 8.59
CA GLY A 152 14.69 -2.60 8.80
C GLY A 152 14.41 -3.66 9.89
N PRO A 153 14.91 -4.91 9.82
CA PRO A 153 14.50 -5.96 10.75
C PRO A 153 15.16 -5.88 12.13
N GLN A 154 16.41 -5.41 12.19
CA GLN A 154 17.18 -5.35 13.42
C GLN A 154 16.74 -4.18 14.31
N VAL A 155 16.48 -3.00 13.73
CA VAL A 155 16.02 -1.83 14.50
C VAL A 155 14.61 -2.06 15.04
N VAL A 156 13.68 -2.60 14.23
CA VAL A 156 12.32 -2.92 14.68
C VAL A 156 12.31 -3.99 15.78
N ARG A 157 13.19 -5.00 15.71
CA ARG A 157 13.33 -5.98 16.81
C ARG A 157 13.91 -5.33 18.06
N GLN A 158 14.91 -4.46 17.91
CA GLN A 158 15.57 -3.80 19.02
C GLN A 158 14.59 -2.87 19.76
N GLU A 159 13.87 -2.01 19.04
CA GLU A 159 12.86 -1.12 19.62
C GLU A 159 11.71 -1.88 20.30
N ASN A 160 11.18 -2.92 19.67
CA ASN A 160 10.11 -3.73 20.29
C ASN A 160 10.58 -4.47 21.54
N THR A 161 11.83 -4.95 21.57
CA THR A 161 12.41 -5.61 22.75
C THR A 161 12.64 -4.59 23.87
N SER A 162 13.09 -3.38 23.53
CA SER A 162 13.24 -2.28 24.50
C SER A 162 11.90 -1.84 25.10
N LEU A 163 10.85 -1.72 24.28
CA LEU A 163 9.50 -1.35 24.72
C LEU A 163 8.90 -2.41 25.66
N LEU A 164 9.04 -3.70 25.32
CA LEU A 164 8.60 -4.81 26.17
C LEU A 164 9.33 -4.82 27.52
N THR A 165 10.63 -4.54 27.52
CA THR A 165 11.44 -4.47 28.75
C THR A 165 10.99 -3.31 29.65
N GLN A 166 10.66 -2.15 29.07
CA GLN A 166 10.14 -1.01 29.81
C GLN A 166 8.75 -1.29 30.41
N MET A 167 7.85 -1.93 29.64
CA MET A 167 6.52 -2.29 30.13
C MET A 167 6.59 -3.33 31.27
N ILE A 168 7.50 -4.30 31.19
CA ILE A 168 7.73 -5.27 32.27
C ILE A 168 8.23 -4.55 33.53
N ALA A 169 9.21 -3.66 33.40
CA ALA A 169 9.73 -2.88 34.53
C ALA A 169 8.64 -1.99 35.16
N GLU A 170 7.78 -1.39 34.36
CA GLU A 170 6.66 -0.56 34.84
C GLU A 170 5.58 -1.40 35.54
N MET A 171 5.28 -2.60 35.05
CA MET A 171 4.40 -3.55 35.74
C MET A 171 5.00 -4.06 37.06
N GLU A 172 6.30 -4.38 37.09
CA GLU A 172 6.99 -4.81 38.31
C GLU A 172 7.03 -3.70 39.36
N ALA A 173 7.24 -2.45 38.95
CA ALA A 173 7.16 -1.29 39.84
C ALA A 173 5.76 -1.13 40.45
N ARG A 174 4.70 -1.27 39.65
CA ARG A 174 3.31 -1.21 40.13
C ARG A 174 2.92 -2.39 41.03
N LEU A 175 3.58 -3.53 40.89
CA LEU A 175 3.38 -4.70 41.76
C LEU A 175 4.19 -4.61 43.07
N THR A 176 5.21 -3.75 43.14
CA THR A 176 6.04 -3.53 44.33
C THR A 176 5.68 -2.27 45.12
N GLU A 177 4.75 -1.44 44.61
CA GLU A 177 4.09 -0.41 45.42
C GLU A 177 3.25 -1.07 46.53
N PRO A 178 3.52 -0.82 47.83
CA PRO A 178 2.67 -1.32 48.89
C PRO A 178 1.28 -0.70 48.75
N ALA A 179 0.24 -1.53 48.85
CA ALA A 179 -1.16 -1.09 48.88
C ALA A 179 -1.35 -0.10 50.05
N ALA A 180 -1.16 1.18 49.76
CA ALA A 180 -1.47 2.27 50.67
C ALA A 180 -2.96 2.58 50.50
N GLY A 181 -3.79 1.92 51.31
CA GLY A 181 -5.23 2.18 51.43
C GLY A 181 -6.04 0.90 51.58
#